data_AF-A0A7W7WWF8-F1
#
_entry.id   AF-A0A7W7WWF8-F1
#
_cell.length_a   1.000
_cell.length_b   1.000
_cell.length_c   1.000
_cell.angle_alpha   90.00
_cell.angle_beta   90.00
_cell.angle_gamma   90.00
#
_symmetry.space_group_name_H-M   'P 1'
#
loop_
_entity.id
_entity.type
_entity.pdbx_description
1 polymer ?
#
loop_
_entity_poly.entity_id
_entity_poly.type
_entity_poly.pdbx_seq_one_letter_code
_entity_poly.pdbx_strand_id
1 'polypeptide(L)'
;MRIPQLIAVLVVGLVAAACGPDRDDAVTNGETAADTEALPTGAHELVLRMDYSPGFARVPETAPFPAFSLYGDGRIVTADIDVNAPAAPGGWQRARELRTDSAGIRRLVRAAHATGLQDTTEPSGTASTGTPADATSARFVLLDGKNGRHSRTVAAPEAHGDARGELFRALSDPAAWLGGTVQTAPYRADALAVLRRDEPASDPAARPWPVGALDFPGTRLGSGQRVMTCVVLHGESAAAVTARAADVPQYSPWTDGSHTATLELRPLLPDENDCPDLPGPPR
;
A
#
# COMPACT_ATOMS: atom_id res chain seq x y z
N MET A 1 29.82 31.85 -63.55
CA MET A 1 28.94 31.46 -64.66
C MET A 1 27.50 31.55 -64.15
N ARG A 2 26.72 32.50 -64.64
CA ARG A 2 25.33 32.80 -64.25
C ARG A 2 24.40 32.56 -65.46
N ILE A 3 23.08 32.54 -65.20
CA ILE A 3 21.92 32.78 -66.11
C ILE A 3 21.29 31.45 -66.68
N PRO A 4 19.95 31.27 -66.84
CA PRO A 4 18.79 31.55 -65.97
C PRO A 4 17.57 30.57 -66.13
N GLN A 5 16.51 30.82 -65.34
CA GLN A 5 15.04 30.70 -65.57
C GLN A 5 14.42 29.92 -66.76
N LEU A 6 13.35 29.13 -66.54
CA LEU A 6 11.92 29.51 -66.77
C LEU A 6 10.90 28.34 -66.57
N ILE A 7 9.92 28.58 -65.67
CA ILE A 7 8.45 28.40 -65.74
C ILE A 7 7.81 27.16 -66.42
N ALA A 8 6.94 26.46 -65.67
CA ALA A 8 5.59 26.06 -66.13
C ALA A 8 4.67 25.69 -64.95
N VAL A 9 3.59 26.44 -64.80
CA VAL A 9 2.44 26.20 -63.91
C VAL A 9 1.50 25.19 -64.57
N LEU A 10 0.98 24.21 -63.82
CA LEU A 10 -0.33 23.63 -64.13
C LEU A 10 -1.08 23.28 -62.84
N VAL A 11 -2.18 24.01 -62.64
CA VAL A 11 -3.22 23.80 -61.64
C VAL A 11 -4.22 22.81 -62.23
N VAL A 12 -4.52 21.72 -61.54
CA VAL A 12 -5.79 20.99 -61.69
C VAL A 12 -6.26 20.61 -60.29
N GLY A 13 -7.36 21.23 -59.88
CA GLY A 13 -8.05 20.92 -58.63
C GLY A 13 -8.85 19.63 -58.74
N LEU A 14 -8.88 18.88 -57.63
CA LEU A 14 -9.88 17.85 -57.39
C LEU A 14 -10.69 18.29 -56.17
N VAL A 15 -11.88 18.81 -56.44
CA VAL A 15 -12.92 19.08 -55.45
C VAL A 15 -13.69 17.77 -55.27
N ALA A 16 -13.46 17.06 -54.17
CA ALA A 16 -14.30 15.94 -53.78
C ALA A 16 -15.49 16.50 -52.98
N ALA A 17 -16.66 16.50 -53.63
CA ALA A 17 -17.93 16.92 -53.05
C ALA A 17 -18.38 15.93 -51.96
N ALA A 18 -18.78 16.51 -50.84
CA ALA A 18 -19.44 15.86 -49.72
C ALA A 18 -20.89 15.48 -50.07
N CYS A 19 -21.27 14.25 -49.71
CA CYS A 19 -22.63 13.84 -49.40
C CYS A 19 -22.52 12.73 -48.34
N GLY A 20 -22.31 13.13 -47.08
CA GLY A 20 -22.48 12.27 -45.91
C GLY A 20 -23.67 12.81 -45.13
N PRO A 21 -24.64 11.96 -44.73
CA PRO A 21 -25.85 12.43 -44.06
C PRO A 21 -25.50 13.13 -42.75
N ASP A 22 -26.07 14.33 -42.57
CA ASP A 22 -26.17 15.05 -41.30
C ASP A 22 -26.74 14.11 -40.23
N ARG A 23 -25.84 13.52 -39.45
CA ARG A 23 -26.13 13.15 -38.06
C ARG A 23 -25.67 14.32 -37.22
N ASP A 24 -26.61 15.21 -36.94
CA ASP A 24 -26.59 16.05 -35.75
C ASP A 24 -26.74 15.17 -34.49
N ASP A 25 -25.81 14.24 -34.31
CA ASP A 25 -25.50 13.72 -32.99
C ASP A 25 -24.56 14.77 -32.39
N ALA A 26 -25.18 15.85 -31.91
CA ALA A 26 -24.60 16.62 -30.84
C ALA A 26 -24.25 15.60 -29.74
N VAL A 27 -23.01 15.13 -29.75
CA VAL A 27 -22.35 14.59 -28.58
C VAL A 27 -22.25 15.79 -27.66
N THR A 28 -23.36 16.09 -26.98
CA THR A 28 -23.29 16.50 -25.60
C THR A 28 -22.29 15.54 -25.00
N ASN A 29 -21.09 16.04 -24.70
CA ASN A 29 -20.26 15.52 -23.64
C ASN A 29 -21.07 15.68 -22.35
N GLY A 30 -22.16 14.92 -22.25
CA GLY A 30 -22.61 14.34 -21.02
C GLY A 30 -21.53 13.35 -20.66
N GLU A 31 -20.40 13.87 -20.18
CA GLU A 31 -19.77 13.32 -19.01
C GLU A 31 -20.89 13.26 -17.98
N THR A 32 -21.69 12.20 -18.08
CA THR A 32 -22.83 12.00 -17.22
C THR A 32 -22.18 11.96 -15.85
N ALA A 33 -22.54 12.91 -14.99
CA ALA A 33 -22.16 12.95 -13.58
C ALA A 33 -22.71 11.73 -12.79
N ALA A 34 -22.99 10.63 -13.48
CA ALA A 34 -23.47 9.34 -13.03
C ALA A 34 -22.30 8.35 -13.05
N ASP A 35 -21.31 8.62 -12.21
CA ASP A 35 -20.55 7.64 -11.41
C ASP A 35 -19.46 8.36 -10.62
N THR A 36 -19.79 9.53 -10.06
CA THR A 36 -19.06 9.98 -8.87
C THR A 36 -19.59 9.15 -7.70
N GLU A 37 -19.22 7.88 -7.73
CA GLU A 37 -19.35 6.96 -6.61
C GLU A 37 -18.87 7.68 -5.34
N ALA A 38 -19.66 7.63 -4.28
CA ALA A 38 -19.35 8.31 -3.03
C ALA A 38 -18.17 7.59 -2.36
N LEU A 39 -16.96 7.91 -2.81
CA LEU A 39 -15.74 7.42 -2.19
C LEU A 39 -15.67 7.93 -0.75
N PRO A 40 -15.06 7.16 0.16
CA PRO A 40 -14.70 7.69 1.46
C PRO A 40 -13.88 8.98 1.30
N THR A 41 -14.14 9.96 2.17
CA THR A 41 -13.52 11.30 2.10
C THR A 41 -12.82 11.70 3.39
N GLY A 42 -13.01 10.95 4.48
CA GLY A 42 -12.35 11.18 5.74
C GLY A 42 -10.87 10.83 5.73
N ALA A 43 -10.08 11.54 6.55
CA ALA A 43 -8.63 11.34 6.66
C ALA A 43 -8.22 9.99 7.28
N HIS A 44 -9.16 9.31 7.95
CA HIS A 44 -8.99 7.98 8.54
C HIS A 44 -9.81 6.92 7.80
N GLU A 45 -10.46 7.28 6.69
CA GLU A 45 -11.29 6.35 5.94
C GLU A 45 -10.45 5.70 4.84
N LEU A 46 -10.21 4.40 4.96
CA LEU A 46 -9.49 3.62 3.97
C LEU A 46 -10.30 3.55 2.66
N VAL A 47 -9.63 3.79 1.53
CA VAL A 47 -10.20 3.67 0.17
C VAL A 47 -9.65 2.42 -0.51
N LEU A 48 -8.33 2.25 -0.55
CA LEU A 48 -7.67 1.14 -1.24
C LEU A 48 -6.43 0.70 -0.45
N ARG A 49 -6.29 -0.60 -0.18
CA ARG A 49 -5.11 -1.20 0.46
C ARG A 49 -4.56 -2.35 -0.38
N MET A 50 -3.24 -2.48 -0.37
CA MET A 50 -2.53 -3.66 -0.88
C MET A 50 -1.63 -4.21 0.23
N ASP A 51 -1.93 -5.43 0.67
CA ASP A 51 -1.02 -6.23 1.48
C ASP A 51 -0.16 -7.08 0.52
N TYR A 52 1.15 -7.16 0.72
CA TYR A 52 2.05 -7.96 -0.12
C TYR A 52 2.78 -9.01 0.70
N SER A 53 2.76 -10.25 0.23
CA SER A 53 3.50 -11.37 0.79
C SER A 53 4.59 -11.81 -0.20
N PRO A 54 5.88 -11.75 0.17
CA PRO A 54 6.98 -12.11 -0.71
C PRO A 54 7.20 -13.64 -0.86
N GLY A 55 6.30 -14.48 -0.34
CA GLY A 55 6.48 -15.93 -0.30
C GLY A 55 7.50 -16.39 0.76
N PHE A 56 8.09 -17.58 0.59
CA PHE A 56 8.99 -18.21 1.58
C PHE A 56 10.34 -17.51 1.80
N ALA A 57 10.66 -16.47 1.02
CA ALA A 57 11.95 -15.82 1.08
C ALA A 57 12.21 -15.06 2.40
N ARG A 58 11.18 -14.82 3.22
CA ARG A 58 11.30 -14.05 4.46
C ARG A 58 10.51 -14.67 5.61
N VAL A 59 11.03 -14.50 6.82
CA VAL A 59 10.30 -14.81 8.07
C VAL A 59 9.10 -13.85 8.13
N PRO A 60 7.84 -14.32 8.13
CA PRO A 60 6.71 -13.42 8.18
C PRO A 60 6.63 -12.68 9.52
N GLU A 61 6.37 -11.39 9.47
CA GLU A 61 6.13 -10.55 10.65
C GLU A 61 4.80 -10.94 11.30
N THR A 62 4.68 -10.72 12.61
CA THR A 62 3.44 -11.01 13.33
C THR A 62 2.33 -10.04 12.97
N ALA A 63 2.71 -8.78 12.71
CA ALA A 63 1.84 -7.73 12.19
C ALA A 63 2.52 -7.08 10.98
N PRO A 64 2.35 -7.61 9.76
CA PRO A 64 2.94 -7.00 8.57
C PRO A 64 2.43 -5.57 8.34
N PHE A 65 3.29 -4.70 7.81
CA PHE A 65 2.87 -3.39 7.33
C PHE A 65 2.32 -3.51 5.89
N PRO A 66 1.15 -2.92 5.57
CA PRO A 66 0.64 -2.94 4.20
C PRO A 66 1.62 -2.29 3.22
N ALA A 67 1.74 -2.85 2.01
CA ALA A 67 2.62 -2.29 0.98
C ALA A 67 2.10 -0.93 0.48
N PHE A 68 0.78 -0.74 0.46
CA PHE A 68 0.11 0.48 0.03
C PHE A 68 -1.21 0.66 0.79
N SER A 69 -1.51 1.88 1.23
CA SER A 69 -2.81 2.32 1.75
C SER A 69 -3.16 3.71 1.23
N LEU A 70 -4.35 3.88 0.64
CA LEU A 70 -4.92 5.15 0.20
C LEU A 70 -6.11 5.52 1.09
N TYR A 71 -6.16 6.78 1.52
CA TYR A 71 -7.22 7.35 2.35
C TYR A 71 -8.07 8.37 1.59
N GLY A 72 -9.26 8.65 2.12
CA GLY A 72 -10.23 9.58 1.53
C GLY A 72 -9.74 11.02 1.39
N ASP A 73 -8.78 11.44 2.21
CA ASP A 73 -8.13 12.76 2.13
C ASP A 73 -6.96 12.81 1.11
N GLY A 74 -6.78 11.74 0.33
CA GLY A 74 -5.70 11.65 -0.67
C GLY A 74 -4.33 11.34 -0.09
N ARG A 75 -4.25 10.98 1.20
CA ARG A 75 -3.03 10.44 1.78
C ARG A 75 -2.77 9.03 1.25
N ILE A 76 -1.55 8.79 0.83
CA ILE A 76 -1.05 7.46 0.46
C ILE A 76 0.08 7.13 1.43
N VAL A 77 0.00 5.98 2.08
CA VAL A 77 1.08 5.44 2.91
C VAL A 77 1.62 4.18 2.25
N THR A 78 2.92 4.16 1.95
CA THR A 78 3.60 3.00 1.37
C THR A 78 4.65 2.50 2.35
N ALA A 79 4.79 1.18 2.47
CA ALA A 79 5.93 0.61 3.16
C ALA A 79 7.23 1.04 2.46
N ASP A 80 8.25 1.40 3.23
CA ASP A 80 9.59 1.63 2.70
C ASP A 80 10.31 0.27 2.51
N ILE A 81 9.66 -0.63 1.78
CA ILE A 81 10.19 -1.95 1.45
C ILE A 81 10.84 -1.83 0.08
N ASP A 82 12.17 -1.68 0.07
CA ASP A 82 12.93 -2.08 -1.09
C ASP A 82 13.15 -3.60 -1.00
N VAL A 83 12.36 -4.35 -1.76
CA VAL A 83 12.44 -5.82 -1.80
C VAL A 83 13.80 -6.32 -2.30
N ASN A 84 14.54 -5.48 -3.02
CA ASN A 84 15.87 -5.77 -3.56
C ASN A 84 17.00 -5.22 -2.69
N ALA A 85 16.70 -4.33 -1.72
CA ALA A 85 17.69 -3.86 -0.78
C ALA A 85 18.00 -4.94 0.29
N PRO A 86 19.25 -4.99 0.79
CA PRO A 86 19.53 -5.61 2.07
C PRO A 86 18.56 -5.10 3.14
N ALA A 87 18.21 -5.93 4.12
CA ALA A 87 17.33 -5.53 5.23
C ALA A 87 17.75 -4.15 5.74
N ALA A 88 16.85 -3.16 5.61
CA ALA A 88 17.19 -1.78 5.87
C ALA A 88 17.73 -1.64 7.32
N PRO A 89 18.79 -0.85 7.55
CA PRO A 89 19.19 -0.52 8.90
C PRO A 89 18.04 0.21 9.62
N GLY A 90 17.66 -0.29 10.79
CA GLY A 90 16.54 0.20 11.60
C GLY A 90 15.54 -0.92 11.92
N GLY A 91 15.11 -0.99 13.17
CA GLY A 91 14.50 -2.19 13.76
C GLY A 91 12.99 -2.12 13.80
N TRP A 92 12.44 -1.27 12.96
CA TRP A 92 11.03 -0.95 12.88
C TRP A 92 10.65 -0.78 11.41
N GLN A 93 9.39 -1.08 11.11
CA GLN A 93 8.85 -0.94 9.76
C GLN A 93 8.77 0.55 9.41
N ARG A 94 9.59 0.98 8.44
CA ARG A 94 9.57 2.36 7.92
C ARG A 94 8.50 2.50 6.84
N ALA A 95 7.93 3.70 6.75
CA ALA A 95 6.93 4.02 5.75
C ALA A 95 7.14 5.45 5.20
N ARG A 96 6.61 5.68 4.00
CA ARG A 96 6.57 6.98 3.34
C ARG A 96 5.13 7.41 3.16
N GLU A 97 4.90 8.71 3.32
CA GLU A 97 3.64 9.36 2.98
C GLU A 97 3.78 10.06 1.63
N LEU A 98 2.76 9.91 0.79
CA LEU A 98 2.54 10.66 -0.43
C LEU A 98 1.18 11.35 -0.37
N ARG A 99 1.02 12.43 -1.13
CA ARG A 99 -0.26 13.14 -1.29
C ARG A 99 -0.70 13.15 -2.75
N THR A 100 -1.98 12.87 -2.96
CA THR A 100 -2.66 13.03 -4.25
C THR A 100 -3.94 13.85 -4.09
N ASP A 101 -4.37 14.50 -5.16
CA ASP A 101 -5.67 15.14 -5.22
C ASP A 101 -6.82 14.14 -5.52
N SER A 102 -8.05 14.63 -5.53
CA SER A 102 -9.23 13.82 -5.82
C SER A 102 -9.21 13.20 -7.22
N ALA A 103 -8.50 13.80 -8.19
CA ALA A 103 -8.38 13.23 -9.53
C ALA A 103 -7.50 11.97 -9.52
N GLY A 104 -6.39 11.99 -8.76
CA GLY A 104 -5.55 10.83 -8.54
C GLY A 104 -6.23 9.72 -7.72
N ILE A 105 -7.00 10.08 -6.68
CA ILE A 105 -7.85 9.10 -5.95
C ILE A 105 -8.78 8.38 -6.93
N ARG A 106 -9.56 9.14 -7.72
CA ARG A 106 -10.50 8.57 -8.70
C ARG A 106 -9.79 7.73 -9.76
N ARG A 107 -8.58 8.10 -10.18
CA ARG A 107 -7.77 7.28 -11.12
C ARG A 107 -7.39 5.93 -10.52
N LEU A 108 -6.88 5.91 -9.28
CA LEU A 108 -6.50 4.67 -8.60
C LEU A 108 -7.71 3.76 -8.36
N VAL A 109 -8.84 4.33 -7.93
CA VAL A 109 -10.08 3.58 -7.73
C VAL A 109 -10.61 3.01 -9.04
N ARG A 110 -10.63 3.79 -10.13
CA ARG A 110 -11.01 3.26 -11.46
C ARG A 110 -10.09 2.13 -11.92
N ALA A 111 -8.78 2.25 -11.70
CA ALA A 111 -7.84 1.17 -11.99
C ALA A 111 -8.18 -0.08 -11.18
N ALA A 112 -8.51 0.06 -9.89
CA ALA A 112 -8.95 -1.03 -9.04
C ALA A 112 -10.24 -1.70 -9.55
N HIS A 113 -11.26 -0.93 -9.93
CA HIS A 113 -12.51 -1.45 -10.52
C HIS A 113 -12.27 -2.19 -11.84
N ALA A 114 -11.35 -1.70 -12.68
CA ALA A 114 -11.02 -2.34 -13.96
C ALA A 114 -10.43 -3.75 -13.80
N THR A 115 -9.92 -4.10 -12.61
CA THR A 115 -9.42 -5.45 -12.31
C THR A 115 -10.49 -6.45 -11.88
N GLY A 116 -11.72 -5.97 -11.66
CA GLY A 116 -12.85 -6.77 -11.17
C GLY A 116 -12.76 -7.15 -9.70
N LEU A 117 -12.15 -6.33 -8.83
CA LEU A 117 -12.12 -6.60 -7.37
C LEU A 117 -13.51 -6.70 -6.76
N GLN A 118 -14.47 -5.95 -7.31
CA GLN A 118 -15.87 -5.91 -6.92
C GLN A 118 -16.67 -7.14 -7.37
N ASP A 119 -16.08 -7.99 -8.22
CA ASP A 119 -16.77 -9.19 -8.69
C ASP A 119 -16.83 -10.23 -7.56
N THR A 120 -18.03 -10.46 -7.05
CA THR A 120 -18.30 -11.41 -5.96
C THR A 120 -18.52 -12.84 -6.46
N THR A 121 -18.50 -13.08 -7.78
CA THR A 121 -18.75 -14.41 -8.35
C THR A 121 -17.57 -15.36 -8.16
N GLU A 122 -16.36 -14.80 -8.04
CA GLU A 122 -15.17 -15.53 -7.61
C GLU A 122 -15.08 -15.48 -6.08
N PRO A 123 -14.92 -16.62 -5.39
CA PRO A 123 -14.83 -16.64 -3.93
C PRO A 123 -13.69 -15.75 -3.43
N SER A 124 -14.00 -14.81 -2.53
CA SER A 124 -12.99 -14.03 -1.84
C SER A 124 -12.03 -14.96 -1.09
N GLY A 125 -10.76 -14.98 -1.49
CA GLY A 125 -9.71 -15.67 -0.74
C GLY A 125 -9.47 -17.13 -1.09
N THR A 126 -10.06 -17.68 -2.16
CA THR A 126 -9.50 -18.92 -2.72
C THR A 126 -8.22 -18.55 -3.46
N ALA A 127 -7.07 -18.75 -2.81
CA ALA A 127 -5.85 -19.06 -3.54
C ALA A 127 -6.27 -20.12 -4.57
N SER A 128 -6.19 -19.80 -5.86
CA SER A 128 -6.53 -20.78 -6.90
C SER A 128 -5.81 -22.06 -6.53
N THR A 129 -6.56 -23.15 -6.33
CA THR A 129 -6.01 -24.47 -6.03
C THR A 129 -4.90 -24.74 -7.02
N GLY A 130 -3.65 -24.66 -6.58
CA GLY A 130 -2.47 -24.65 -7.47
C GLY A 130 -1.53 -23.45 -7.35
N THR A 131 -1.81 -22.46 -6.50
CA THR A 131 -0.80 -21.42 -6.20
C THR A 131 0.38 -22.06 -5.46
N PRO A 132 1.59 -22.03 -6.01
CA PRO A 132 2.78 -22.55 -5.33
C PRO A 132 2.95 -21.85 -3.98
N ALA A 133 3.30 -22.60 -2.94
CA ALA A 133 3.44 -22.03 -1.59
C ALA A 133 4.61 -21.03 -1.49
N ASP A 134 5.54 -21.04 -2.45
CA ASP A 134 6.62 -20.09 -2.64
C ASP A 134 6.27 -18.88 -3.50
N ALA A 135 5.08 -18.85 -4.12
CA ALA A 135 4.65 -17.71 -4.91
C ALA A 135 4.41 -16.48 -4.04
N THR A 136 4.81 -15.33 -4.56
CA THR A 136 4.41 -14.04 -4.01
C THR A 136 2.90 -13.88 -4.13
N SER A 137 2.30 -13.04 -3.29
CA SER A 137 0.89 -12.70 -3.42
C SER A 137 0.60 -11.27 -2.99
N ALA A 138 -0.38 -10.64 -3.62
CA ALA A 138 -0.91 -9.35 -3.21
C ALA A 138 -2.40 -9.50 -2.86
N ARG A 139 -2.80 -9.06 -1.66
CA ARG A 139 -4.19 -8.91 -1.29
C ARG A 139 -4.61 -7.46 -1.45
N PHE A 140 -5.55 -7.22 -2.35
CA PHE A 140 -6.15 -5.91 -2.57
C PHE A 140 -7.44 -5.82 -1.77
N VAL A 141 -7.64 -4.68 -1.11
CA VAL A 141 -8.86 -4.34 -0.40
C VAL A 141 -9.37 -3.00 -0.92
N LEU A 142 -10.58 -2.96 -1.47
CA LEU A 142 -11.23 -1.75 -1.96
C LEU A 142 -12.47 -1.46 -1.11
N LEU A 143 -12.61 -0.24 -0.62
CA LEU A 143 -13.83 0.26 0.01
C LEU A 143 -14.48 1.24 -0.97
N ASP A 144 -15.45 0.75 -1.72
CA ASP A 144 -16.33 1.59 -2.52
C ASP A 144 -17.58 1.88 -1.67
N GLY A 145 -17.97 3.15 -1.50
CA GLY A 145 -18.99 3.54 -0.53
C GLY A 145 -20.39 2.96 -0.76
N LYS A 146 -20.59 2.16 -1.82
CA LYS A 146 -21.87 1.61 -2.25
C LYS A 146 -21.99 0.10 -1.99
N ASN A 147 -20.96 -0.68 -2.29
CA ASN A 147 -20.98 -2.14 -2.21
C ASN A 147 -20.13 -2.67 -1.04
N GLY A 148 -19.51 -1.77 -0.28
CA GLY A 148 -18.80 -2.10 0.96
C GLY A 148 -17.35 -2.48 0.71
N ARG A 149 -16.85 -3.42 1.53
CA ARG A 149 -15.45 -3.84 1.51
C ARG A 149 -15.27 -5.03 0.58
N HIS A 150 -14.55 -4.84 -0.52
CA HIS A 150 -14.12 -5.91 -1.43
C HIS A 150 -12.69 -6.33 -1.11
N SER A 151 -12.41 -7.63 -1.19
CA SER A 151 -11.06 -8.16 -0.95
C SER A 151 -10.76 -9.30 -1.92
N ARG A 152 -9.60 -9.24 -2.56
CA ARG A 152 -9.12 -10.30 -3.45
C ARG A 152 -7.62 -10.50 -3.32
N THR A 153 -7.19 -11.76 -3.35
CA THR A 153 -5.77 -12.13 -3.37
C THR A 153 -5.39 -12.55 -4.79
N VAL A 154 -4.29 -12.01 -5.29
CA VAL A 154 -3.69 -12.35 -6.58
C VAL A 154 -2.34 -13.01 -6.32
N ALA A 155 -2.14 -14.21 -6.87
CA ALA A 155 -0.88 -14.93 -6.83
C ALA A 155 0.06 -14.46 -7.94
N ALA A 156 1.35 -14.34 -7.63
CA ALA A 156 2.40 -13.86 -8.54
C ALA A 156 2.00 -12.60 -9.34
N PRO A 157 1.48 -11.54 -8.69
CA PRO A 157 0.93 -10.35 -9.36
C PRO A 157 1.90 -9.70 -10.37
N GLU A 158 3.21 -9.80 -10.11
CA GLU A 158 4.29 -9.32 -10.98
C GLU A 158 4.41 -10.05 -12.32
N ALA A 159 3.92 -11.29 -12.40
CA ALA A 159 4.00 -12.11 -13.61
C ALA A 159 2.80 -11.88 -14.55
N HIS A 160 1.77 -11.16 -14.09
CA HIS A 160 0.57 -10.90 -14.89
C HIS A 160 0.75 -9.68 -15.80
N GLY A 161 0.39 -9.84 -17.07
CA GLY A 161 0.29 -8.74 -18.03
C GLY A 161 -1.12 -8.14 -18.14
N ASP A 162 -2.03 -8.55 -17.25
CA ASP A 162 -3.42 -8.10 -17.24
C ASP A 162 -3.63 -6.87 -16.32
N ALA A 163 -4.89 -6.44 -16.17
CA ALA A 163 -5.25 -5.30 -15.34
C ALA A 163 -4.83 -5.46 -13.86
N ARG A 164 -4.74 -6.70 -13.33
CA ARG A 164 -4.32 -6.95 -11.94
C ARG A 164 -2.81 -6.74 -11.79
N GLY A 165 -2.03 -7.23 -12.74
CA GLY A 165 -0.58 -6.97 -12.77
C GLY A 165 -0.25 -5.49 -13.02
N GLU A 166 -1.06 -4.78 -13.80
CA GLU A 166 -0.98 -3.32 -13.95
C GLU A 166 -1.30 -2.57 -12.66
N LEU A 167 -2.37 -2.94 -11.95
CA LEU A 167 -2.71 -2.35 -10.65
C LEU A 167 -1.59 -2.59 -9.64
N PHE A 168 -1.07 -3.83 -9.56
CA PHE A 168 0.06 -4.14 -8.68
C PHE A 168 1.25 -3.20 -8.92
N ARG A 169 1.70 -3.07 -10.18
CA ARG A 169 2.79 -2.14 -10.55
C ARG A 169 2.47 -0.69 -10.20
N ALA A 170 1.24 -0.25 -10.42
CA ALA A 170 0.79 1.10 -10.08
C ALA A 170 0.87 1.37 -8.57
N LEU A 171 0.50 0.39 -7.73
CA LEU A 171 0.52 0.54 -6.27
C LEU A 171 1.92 0.34 -5.68
N SER A 172 2.81 -0.37 -6.37
CA SER A 172 4.22 -0.51 -5.98
C SER A 172 5.03 0.77 -6.20
N ASP A 173 4.69 1.57 -7.22
CA ASP A 173 5.29 2.90 -7.46
C ASP A 173 4.21 3.93 -7.81
N PRO A 174 3.42 4.36 -6.80
CA PRO A 174 2.31 5.28 -7.04
C PRO A 174 2.80 6.66 -7.46
N ALA A 175 4.02 7.07 -7.09
CA ALA A 175 4.58 8.35 -7.51
C ALA A 175 4.81 8.38 -9.03
N ALA A 176 5.47 7.35 -9.58
CA ALA A 176 5.69 7.25 -11.01
C ALA A 176 4.36 7.08 -11.78
N TRP A 177 3.43 6.26 -11.25
CA TRP A 177 2.16 6.02 -11.91
C TRP A 177 1.22 7.23 -11.90
N LEU A 178 1.12 7.94 -10.78
CA LEU A 178 0.31 9.15 -10.68
C LEU A 178 0.87 10.28 -11.55
N GLY A 179 2.20 10.32 -11.71
CA GLY A 179 2.90 11.37 -12.44
C GLY A 179 2.85 12.72 -11.72
N GLY A 180 3.43 13.75 -12.33
CA GLY A 180 3.46 15.10 -11.76
C GLY A 180 4.35 15.22 -10.52
N THR A 181 4.17 16.30 -9.76
CA THR A 181 4.92 16.55 -8.51
C THR A 181 4.17 15.92 -7.34
N VAL A 182 4.34 14.61 -7.14
CA VAL A 182 3.87 13.95 -5.91
C VAL A 182 4.82 14.34 -4.77
N GLN A 183 4.28 14.96 -3.73
CA GLN A 183 5.05 15.26 -2.53
C GLN A 183 5.29 13.97 -1.76
N THR A 184 6.54 13.68 -1.42
CA THR A 184 6.92 12.52 -0.60
C THR A 184 7.59 12.99 0.69
N ALA A 185 7.23 12.36 1.80
CA ALA A 185 7.84 12.59 3.11
C ALA A 185 7.92 11.28 3.90
N PRO A 186 8.80 11.19 4.92
CA PRO A 186 8.72 10.11 5.90
C PRO A 186 7.34 10.10 6.57
N TYR A 187 6.73 8.93 6.71
CA TYR A 187 5.46 8.81 7.42
C TYR A 187 5.67 9.05 8.92
N ARG A 188 4.79 9.87 9.51
CA ARG A 188 4.78 10.18 10.95
C ARG A 188 3.47 9.66 11.54
N ALA A 189 3.53 8.52 12.21
CA ALA A 189 2.39 7.97 12.91
C ALA A 189 2.19 8.64 14.27
N ASP A 190 0.92 8.80 14.67
CA ASP A 190 0.55 9.30 16.00
C ASP A 190 0.67 8.22 17.08
N ALA A 191 0.75 6.95 16.66
CA ALA A 191 0.77 5.78 17.53
C ALA A 191 1.70 4.69 16.99
N LEU A 192 2.22 3.86 17.90
CA LEU A 192 3.16 2.79 17.62
C LEU A 192 2.68 1.49 18.29
N ALA A 193 2.46 0.46 17.49
CA ALA A 193 2.27 -0.90 17.99
C ALA A 193 3.64 -1.48 18.37
N VAL A 194 3.70 -2.02 19.59
CA VAL A 194 4.85 -2.74 20.13
C VAL A 194 4.42 -4.17 20.37
N LEU A 195 4.96 -5.09 19.58
CA LEU A 195 4.74 -6.52 19.74
C LEU A 195 5.94 -7.14 20.44
N ARG A 196 5.70 -7.85 21.53
CA ARG A 196 6.72 -8.45 22.38
C ARG A 196 6.72 -9.97 22.29
N ARG A 197 7.92 -10.54 22.18
CA ARG A 197 8.18 -11.96 22.44
C ARG A 197 9.20 -12.07 23.57
N ASP A 198 8.82 -12.73 24.65
CA ASP A 198 9.71 -12.95 25.79
C ASP A 198 10.88 -13.85 25.41
N GLU A 199 12.08 -13.47 25.84
CA GLU A 199 13.29 -14.28 25.69
C GLU A 199 13.59 -15.02 27.00
N PRO A 200 14.01 -16.30 26.96
CA PRO A 200 14.14 -17.13 28.16
C PRO A 200 15.38 -16.81 29.02
N ALA A 201 16.33 -16.04 28.51
CA ALA A 201 17.57 -15.70 29.20
C ALA A 201 17.93 -14.23 28.96
N SER A 202 18.67 -13.66 29.92
CA SER A 202 19.26 -12.34 29.77
C SER A 202 20.29 -12.35 28.63
N ASP A 203 20.14 -11.46 27.66
CA ASP A 203 21.13 -11.26 26.61
C ASP A 203 22.03 -10.07 27.00
N PRO A 204 23.36 -10.20 27.10
CA PRO A 204 24.25 -9.09 27.37
C PRO A 204 24.25 -8.00 26.28
N ALA A 205 23.75 -8.32 25.07
CA ALA A 205 23.50 -7.37 24.00
C ALA A 205 22.12 -6.68 24.08
N ALA A 206 21.30 -7.04 25.08
CA ALA A 206 19.99 -6.42 25.28
C ALA A 206 20.10 -4.93 25.56
N ARG A 207 19.28 -4.15 24.87
CA ARG A 207 19.26 -2.71 24.96
C ARG A 207 18.26 -2.22 26.00
N PRO A 208 18.54 -1.13 26.74
CA PRO A 208 17.56 -0.57 27.66
C PRO A 208 16.27 -0.15 26.95
N TRP A 209 15.14 -0.68 27.41
CA TRP A 209 13.80 -0.29 26.99
C TRP A 209 13.48 1.12 27.52
N PRO A 210 13.05 2.08 26.68
CA PRO A 210 12.98 3.48 27.09
C PRO A 210 11.72 3.86 27.85
N VAL A 211 10.69 2.99 27.95
CA VAL A 211 9.37 3.38 28.47
C VAL A 211 8.74 2.34 29.40
N GLY A 212 8.71 2.60 30.71
CA GLY A 212 8.03 1.73 31.66
C GLY A 212 8.57 0.29 31.70
N ALA A 213 7.74 -0.66 32.11
CA ALA A 213 8.09 -2.08 32.17
C ALA A 213 7.88 -2.77 30.82
N LEU A 214 8.75 -3.71 30.48
CA LEU A 214 8.68 -4.51 29.26
C LEU A 214 7.64 -5.63 29.38
N ASP A 215 7.33 -6.07 30.61
CA ASP A 215 6.21 -6.97 30.88
C ASP A 215 4.85 -6.23 30.95
N PHE A 216 4.50 -5.52 29.89
CA PHE A 216 3.17 -4.93 29.76
C PHE A 216 2.10 -6.00 29.48
N PRO A 217 0.87 -5.85 30.00
CA PRO A 217 -0.27 -6.62 29.53
C PRO A 217 -0.62 -6.18 28.10
N GLY A 218 -1.22 -7.08 27.31
CA GLY A 218 -1.55 -6.75 25.93
C GLY A 218 -2.35 -7.82 25.19
N THR A 219 -2.74 -7.49 23.97
CA THR A 219 -3.48 -8.38 23.09
C THR A 219 -2.54 -9.41 22.48
N ARG A 220 -2.91 -10.69 22.51
CA ARG A 220 -2.11 -11.76 21.90
C ARG A 220 -2.38 -11.80 20.38
N LEU A 221 -1.35 -11.56 19.58
CA LEU A 221 -1.40 -11.61 18.12
C LEU A 221 -0.53 -12.73 17.58
N GLY A 222 -0.86 -13.27 16.41
CA GLY A 222 -0.14 -14.38 15.78
C GLY A 222 -0.67 -15.76 16.18
N SER A 223 0.06 -16.81 15.80
CA SER A 223 -0.31 -18.21 16.05
C SER A 223 0.93 -19.08 16.32
N GLY A 224 0.72 -20.20 17.02
CA GLY A 224 1.77 -21.17 17.33
C GLY A 224 2.95 -20.55 18.09
N GLN A 225 4.17 -20.77 17.58
CA GLN A 225 5.40 -20.23 18.19
C GLN A 225 5.63 -18.73 17.90
N ARG A 226 4.76 -18.09 17.11
CA ARG A 226 4.87 -16.67 16.75
C ARG A 226 3.88 -15.79 17.49
N VAL A 227 3.25 -16.28 18.55
CA VAL A 227 2.35 -15.44 19.32
C VAL A 227 3.15 -14.37 20.06
N MET A 228 2.81 -13.10 19.82
CA MET A 228 3.40 -11.95 20.47
C MET A 228 2.34 -11.21 21.29
N THR A 229 2.76 -10.55 22.37
CA THR A 229 1.91 -9.67 23.17
C THR A 229 2.02 -8.25 22.61
N CYS A 230 0.91 -7.67 22.18
CA CYS A 230 0.85 -6.35 21.55
C CYS A 230 0.28 -5.30 22.50
N VAL A 231 0.88 -4.11 22.49
CA VAL A 231 0.33 -2.88 23.07
C VAL A 231 0.48 -1.74 22.07
N VAL A 232 -0.39 -0.74 22.14
CA VAL A 232 -0.24 0.52 21.40
C VAL A 232 0.26 1.62 22.32
N LEU A 233 1.34 2.27 21.90
CA LEU A 233 1.89 3.46 22.52
C LEU A 233 1.42 4.69 21.75
N HIS A 234 1.19 5.79 22.48
CA HIS A 234 0.81 7.08 21.90
C HIS A 234 1.75 8.18 22.40
N GLY A 235 1.74 9.32 21.71
CA GLY A 235 2.37 10.56 22.17
C GLY A 235 3.86 10.40 22.50
N GLU A 236 4.26 10.88 23.68
CA GLU A 236 5.66 10.89 24.12
C GLU A 236 6.27 9.48 24.20
N SER A 237 5.49 8.49 24.63
CA SER A 237 5.97 7.10 24.72
C SER A 237 6.29 6.51 23.34
N ALA A 238 5.40 6.74 22.36
CA ALA A 238 5.65 6.32 20.99
C ALA A 238 6.88 7.03 20.41
N ALA A 239 6.98 8.35 20.59
CA ALA A 239 8.11 9.14 20.12
C ALA A 239 9.45 8.69 20.73
N ALA A 240 9.48 8.40 22.03
CA ALA A 240 10.66 7.92 22.73
C ALA A 240 11.15 6.57 22.20
N VAL A 241 10.22 5.62 21.96
CA VAL A 241 10.56 4.31 21.38
C VAL A 241 11.03 4.45 19.95
N THR A 242 10.33 5.20 19.10
CA THR A 242 10.73 5.42 17.70
C THR A 242 12.13 6.04 17.60
N ALA A 243 12.43 7.06 18.43
CA ALA A 243 13.74 7.69 18.45
C ALA A 243 14.86 6.73 18.86
N ARG A 244 14.59 5.82 19.81
CA ARG A 244 15.57 4.82 20.26
C ARG A 244 15.73 3.65 19.30
N ALA A 245 14.69 3.31 18.55
CA ALA A 245 14.71 2.20 17.60
C ALA A 245 15.26 2.55 16.21
N ALA A 246 15.44 3.84 15.91
CA ALA A 246 15.82 4.35 14.59
C ALA A 246 17.06 3.64 14.00
N ASP A 247 18.07 3.37 14.84
CA ASP A 247 19.35 2.77 14.43
C ASP A 247 19.58 1.35 15.00
N VAL A 248 18.54 0.76 15.59
CA VAL A 248 18.63 -0.57 16.21
C VAL A 248 18.31 -1.62 15.15
N PRO A 249 19.07 -2.70 14.95
CA PRO A 249 18.67 -3.75 14.02
C PRO A 249 17.32 -4.39 14.39
N GLN A 250 16.56 -4.83 13.38
CA GLN A 250 15.31 -5.56 13.60
C GLN A 250 15.57 -6.80 14.47
N TYR A 251 14.65 -7.09 15.38
CA TYR A 251 14.75 -8.20 16.33
C TYR A 251 15.92 -8.10 17.33
N SER A 252 16.50 -6.91 17.54
CA SER A 252 17.44 -6.74 18.65
C SER A 252 16.74 -6.99 19.99
N PRO A 253 17.40 -7.64 20.96
CA PRO A 253 16.86 -7.82 22.29
C PRO A 253 16.77 -6.49 23.05
N TRP A 254 15.71 -6.34 23.84
CA TRP A 254 15.45 -5.21 24.73
C TRP A 254 15.28 -5.69 26.16
N THR A 255 15.61 -4.85 27.13
CA THR A 255 15.48 -5.18 28.55
C THR A 255 15.06 -3.97 29.39
N ASP A 256 14.23 -4.21 30.41
CA ASP A 256 13.93 -3.26 31.49
C ASP A 256 14.70 -3.60 32.80
N GLY A 257 15.65 -4.53 32.74
CA GLY A 257 16.45 -5.03 33.85
C GLY A 257 15.90 -6.30 34.51
N SER A 258 14.59 -6.56 34.43
CA SER A 258 13.95 -7.78 34.95
C SER A 258 13.49 -8.73 33.85
N HIS A 259 13.17 -8.20 32.67
CA HIS A 259 12.73 -8.94 31.50
C HIS A 259 13.67 -8.69 30.33
N THR A 260 13.79 -9.69 29.45
CA THR A 260 14.41 -9.54 28.13
C THR A 260 13.41 -9.98 27.09
N ALA A 261 13.24 -9.20 26.02
CA ALA A 261 12.32 -9.53 24.95
C ALA A 261 12.82 -9.06 23.59
N THR A 262 12.40 -9.76 22.56
CA THR A 262 12.51 -9.30 21.18
C THR A 262 11.25 -8.52 20.82
N LEU A 263 11.42 -7.38 20.14
CA LEU A 263 10.31 -6.50 19.77
C LEU A 263 10.12 -6.41 18.25
N GLU A 264 8.87 -6.41 17.79
CA GLU A 264 8.47 -5.87 16.50
C GLU A 264 7.80 -4.50 16.72
N LEU A 265 8.30 -3.48 16.03
CA LEU A 265 7.82 -2.11 16.16
C LEU A 265 7.16 -1.70 14.85
N ARG A 266 5.87 -1.36 14.93
CA ARG A 266 5.03 -1.07 13.77
C ARG A 266 4.27 0.24 13.96
N PRO A 267 4.49 1.25 13.12
CA PRO A 267 3.64 2.45 13.11
C PRO A 267 2.19 2.06 12.82
N LEU A 268 1.23 2.69 13.50
CA LEU A 268 -0.18 2.53 13.14
C LEU A 268 -0.48 3.37 11.91
N LEU A 269 -1.34 2.84 11.05
CA LEU A 269 -1.96 3.58 9.97
C LEU A 269 -3.17 4.41 10.48
N PRO A 270 -3.62 5.44 9.73
CA PRO A 270 -4.74 6.27 10.14
C PRO A 270 -6.04 5.52 10.50
N ASP A 271 -6.33 4.39 9.85
CA ASP A 271 -7.53 3.58 10.12
C ASP A 271 -7.34 2.52 11.23
N GLU A 272 -6.15 2.44 11.83
CA GLU A 272 -5.81 1.49 12.89
C GLU A 272 -5.74 2.22 14.23
N ASN A 273 -6.41 1.70 15.26
CA ASN A 273 -6.54 2.34 16.57
C ASN A 273 -5.91 1.49 17.68
N ASP A 274 -5.98 0.17 17.57
CA ASP A 274 -5.47 -0.76 18.57
C ASP A 274 -4.91 -2.05 17.94
N CYS A 275 -4.29 -2.91 18.74
CA CYS A 275 -3.71 -4.19 18.33
C CYS A 275 -4.66 -5.12 17.55
N PRO A 276 -5.98 -5.20 17.83
CA PRO A 276 -6.90 -6.00 17.03
C PRO A 276 -7.08 -5.52 15.59
N ASP A 277 -6.76 -4.26 15.29
CA ASP A 277 -6.87 -3.69 13.94
C ASP A 277 -5.69 -4.10 13.04
N LEU A 278 -4.60 -4.57 13.64
CA LEU A 278 -3.41 -4.98 12.91
C LEU A 278 -3.71 -6.21 12.06
N PRO A 279 -3.27 -6.24 10.79
CA PRO A 279 -3.43 -7.43 9.98
C PRO A 279 -2.62 -8.56 10.61
N GLY A 280 -3.25 -9.74 10.73
CA GLY A 280 -2.49 -10.97 10.99
C GLY A 280 -1.64 -11.35 9.77
N PRO A 281 -0.68 -12.27 9.92
CA PRO A 281 -0.02 -12.85 8.76
C PRO A 281 -1.08 -13.45 7.82
N PRO A 282 -0.90 -13.34 6.49
CA PRO A 282 -1.81 -13.98 5.53
C PRO A 282 -1.89 -15.48 5.88
N ARG A 283 -3.12 -15.99 6.00
CA ARG A 283 -3.40 -17.41 6.27
C ARG A 283 -3.28 -18.24 5.01
#